data_AF-A0A8D9E192-F1
#
_entry.id   AF-A0A8D9E192-F1
#
_cell.length_a   1.000
_cell.length_b   1.000
_cell.length_c   1.000
_cell.angle_alpha   90.00
_cell.angle_beta   90.00
_cell.angle_gamma   90.00
#
_symmetry.space_group_name_H-M   'P 1'
#
loop_
_entity.id
_entity.type
_entity.pdbx_description
1 polymer ?
#
loop_
_entity_poly.entity_id
_entity_poly.type
_entity_poly.pdbx_seq_one_letter_code
_entity_poly.pdbx_strand_id
1 'polypeptide(L)'
;MTWSAYKKCNTLKYLIACTPDGTCCFISEGWGGRTSDSVILKKSGFLDLIEPGVQIMADRGFKHVEKDIAEKGAMLVRPPSVVGTETFSKADARLTKQIAALRIHVERVIGRLRNFNILTPHVCLDNKLVPLVDAITKVVCALTNLQSPLIK
;
A
#
# COMPACT_ATOMS: atom_id res chain seq x y z
N MET A 1 -8.83 -15.62 -10.97
CA MET A 1 -8.53 -15.15 -12.34
C MET A 1 -7.56 -13.96 -12.25
N THR A 2 -6.31 -14.14 -12.68
CA THR A 2 -5.15 -13.26 -12.38
C THR A 2 -4.91 -12.13 -13.38
N TRP A 3 -5.58 -12.15 -14.54
CA TRP A 3 -5.35 -11.18 -15.62
C TRP A 3 -5.79 -9.76 -15.26
N SER A 4 -4.85 -8.81 -15.22
CA SER A 4 -5.14 -7.38 -15.08
C SER A 4 -5.19 -6.71 -16.46
N ALA A 5 -6.36 -6.18 -16.85
CA ALA A 5 -6.50 -5.46 -18.10
C ALA A 5 -5.68 -4.15 -18.13
N TYR A 6 -5.46 -3.54 -16.97
CA TYR A 6 -4.64 -2.34 -16.81
C TYR A 6 -3.15 -2.63 -17.03
N LYS A 7 -2.65 -3.77 -16.52
CA LYS A 7 -1.24 -4.18 -16.68
C LYS A 7 -0.97 -5.04 -17.92
N LYS A 8 -2.02 -5.47 -18.62
CA LYS A 8 -1.96 -6.33 -19.81
C LYS A 8 -1.18 -7.64 -19.57
N CYS A 9 -1.24 -8.15 -18.34
CA CYS A 9 -0.60 -9.40 -17.94
C CYS A 9 -1.31 -10.01 -16.73
N ASN A 10 -0.97 -11.26 -16.40
CA ASN A 10 -1.32 -11.85 -15.12
C ASN A 10 -0.55 -11.15 -14.00
N THR A 11 -1.25 -10.75 -12.95
CA THR A 11 -0.66 -10.05 -11.81
C THR A 11 -1.12 -10.67 -10.51
N LEU A 12 -0.21 -10.65 -9.54
CA LEU A 12 -0.49 -10.91 -8.13
C LEU A 12 -0.39 -9.56 -7.40
N LYS A 13 -1.35 -9.29 -6.53
CA LYS A 13 -1.49 -8.06 -5.75
C LYS A 13 -1.31 -8.37 -4.28
N TYR A 14 -0.67 -7.45 -3.59
CA TYR A 14 -0.50 -7.48 -2.14
C TYR A 14 -0.91 -6.13 -1.57
N LEU A 15 -1.59 -6.16 -0.42
CA LEU A 15 -1.75 -4.98 0.42
C LEU A 15 -0.54 -4.88 1.35
N ILE A 16 0.18 -3.78 1.24
CA ILE A 16 1.29 -3.44 2.13
C ILE A 16 0.88 -2.19 2.90
N ALA A 17 1.07 -2.21 4.22
CA ALA A 17 1.02 -1.00 5.03
C ALA A 17 2.41 -0.72 5.62
N CYS A 18 2.74 0.56 5.71
CA CYS A 18 3.95 1.01 6.37
C CYS A 18 3.64 2.18 7.31
N THR A 19 4.43 2.29 8.35
CA THR A 19 4.41 3.41 9.28
C THR A 19 5.06 4.66 8.66
N PRO A 20 4.83 5.86 9.22
CA PRO A 20 5.37 7.11 8.68
C PRO A 20 6.90 7.17 8.59
N ASP A 21 7.62 6.36 9.37
CA ASP A 21 9.08 6.20 9.35
C ASP A 21 9.58 5.28 8.19
N GLY A 22 8.68 4.66 7.44
CA GLY A 22 8.99 3.77 6.32
C GLY A 22 9.14 2.29 6.69
N THR A 23 8.76 1.87 7.90
CA THR A 23 8.78 0.46 8.29
C THR A 23 7.54 -0.27 7.77
N CYS A 24 7.69 -1.39 7.07
CA CYS A 24 6.58 -2.25 6.69
C CYS A 24 5.97 -2.89 7.95
N CYS A 25 4.72 -2.55 8.28
CA CYS A 25 4.02 -3.06 9.45
C CYS A 25 2.95 -4.12 9.12
N PHE A 26 2.58 -4.25 7.84
CA PHE A 26 1.62 -5.27 7.39
C PHE A 26 1.86 -5.68 5.94
N ILE A 27 1.61 -6.96 5.66
CA ILE A 27 1.59 -7.55 4.32
C ILE A 27 0.48 -8.61 4.25
N SER A 28 -0.42 -8.51 3.27
CA SER A 28 -1.48 -9.51 3.05
C SER A 28 -0.96 -10.78 2.37
N GLU A 29 -1.82 -11.78 2.22
CA GLU A 29 -1.64 -12.84 1.23
C GLU A 29 -1.81 -12.30 -0.21
N GLY A 30 -1.42 -13.10 -1.21
CA GLY A 30 -1.46 -12.74 -2.61
C GLY A 30 -2.87 -12.81 -3.22
N TRP A 31 -3.28 -11.75 -3.91
CA TRP A 31 -4.58 -11.64 -4.57
C TRP A 31 -4.43 -11.56 -6.09
N GLY A 32 -5.32 -12.19 -6.84
CA GLY A 32 -5.32 -12.04 -8.29
C GLY A 32 -5.52 -10.58 -8.73
N GLY A 33 -4.89 -10.20 -9.85
CA GLY A 33 -4.88 -8.84 -10.39
C GLY A 33 -6.23 -8.14 -10.60
N ARG A 34 -7.31 -8.92 -10.73
CA ARG A 34 -8.67 -8.40 -10.90
C ARG A 34 -9.34 -7.99 -9.59
N THR A 35 -8.83 -8.45 -8.45
CA THR A 35 -9.40 -8.11 -7.15
C THR A 35 -9.25 -6.60 -6.91
N SER A 36 -10.34 -5.94 -6.52
CA SER A 36 -10.31 -4.51 -6.19
C SER A 36 -9.58 -4.27 -4.89
N ASP A 37 -8.93 -3.11 -4.78
CA ASP A 37 -8.09 -2.78 -3.62
C ASP A 37 -8.95 -2.67 -2.34
N SER A 38 -10.22 -2.24 -2.47
CA SER A 38 -11.21 -2.24 -1.40
C SER A 38 -11.60 -3.64 -0.90
N VAL A 39 -11.67 -4.64 -1.79
CA VAL A 39 -11.93 -6.03 -1.39
C VAL A 39 -10.72 -6.60 -0.66
N ILE A 40 -9.51 -6.30 -1.16
CA ILE A 40 -8.28 -6.73 -0.48
C ILE A 40 -8.21 -6.12 0.93
N LEU A 41 -8.49 -4.83 1.09
CA LEU A 41 -8.52 -4.18 2.40
C LEU A 41 -9.46 -4.90 3.37
N LYS A 42 -10.71 -5.13 2.97
CA LYS A 42 -11.74 -5.75 3.81
C LYS A 42 -11.44 -7.21 4.18
N LYS A 43 -10.74 -7.95 3.31
CA LYS A 43 -10.50 -9.39 3.49
C LYS A 43 -9.09 -9.77 3.94
N SER A 44 -8.15 -8.83 3.90
CA SER A 44 -6.75 -9.09 4.23
C SER A 44 -6.50 -9.27 5.74
N GLY A 45 -7.44 -8.89 6.60
CA GLY A 45 -7.26 -8.82 8.05
C GLY A 45 -6.60 -7.53 8.53
N PHE A 46 -6.21 -6.61 7.63
CA PHE A 46 -5.60 -5.33 8.01
C PHE A 46 -6.51 -4.49 8.91
N LEU A 47 -7.82 -4.46 8.62
CA LEU A 47 -8.77 -3.66 9.40
C LEU A 47 -8.84 -4.08 10.87
N ASP A 48 -8.53 -5.34 11.19
CA ASP A 48 -8.58 -5.86 12.55
C ASP A 48 -7.35 -5.47 13.38
N LEU A 49 -6.30 -4.97 12.72
CA LEU A 49 -5.08 -4.46 13.35
C LEU A 49 -5.13 -2.95 13.60
N ILE A 50 -6.19 -2.27 13.16
CA ILE A 50 -6.32 -0.82 13.30
C ILE A 50 -6.69 -0.48 14.75
N GLU A 51 -5.88 0.37 15.36
CA GLU A 51 -6.18 0.95 16.67
C GLU A 51 -7.05 2.21 16.53
N PRO A 52 -8.03 2.43 17.42
CA PRO A 52 -8.81 3.67 17.43
C PRO A 52 -7.92 4.91 17.59
N GLY A 53 -8.27 6.00 16.90
CA GLY A 53 -7.57 7.28 16.96
C GLY A 53 -6.41 7.45 15.98
N VAL A 54 -6.06 6.42 15.20
CA VAL A 54 -5.00 6.52 14.17
C VAL A 54 -5.50 7.12 12.86
N GLN A 55 -4.57 7.61 12.05
CA GLN A 55 -4.84 8.07 10.68
C GLN A 55 -4.25 7.09 9.67
N ILE A 56 -5.04 6.72 8.67
CA ILE A 56 -4.62 5.81 7.61
C ILE A 56 -4.62 6.58 6.30
N MET A 57 -3.46 6.68 5.68
CA MET A 57 -3.34 7.25 4.35
C MET A 57 -3.51 6.15 3.30
N ALA A 58 -4.48 6.30 2.39
CA ALA A 58 -4.67 5.37 1.29
C ALA A 58 -4.87 6.09 -0.04
N ASP A 59 -4.42 5.45 -1.13
CA ASP A 59 -4.60 5.98 -2.47
C ASP A 59 -6.08 5.91 -2.91
N ARG A 60 -6.44 6.67 -3.95
CA ARG A 60 -7.78 6.73 -4.53
C ARG A 60 -8.31 5.39 -5.06
N GLY A 61 -7.42 4.42 -5.31
CA GLY A 61 -7.81 3.04 -5.66
C GLY A 61 -8.68 2.37 -4.58
N PHE A 62 -8.52 2.76 -3.32
CA PHE A 62 -9.34 2.30 -2.19
C PHE A 62 -10.67 3.07 -2.13
N LYS A 63 -11.62 2.64 -2.96
CA LYS A 63 -12.96 3.23 -3.06
C LYS A 63 -13.89 2.64 -1.99
N HIS A 64 -14.73 3.50 -1.40
CA HIS A 64 -15.77 3.12 -0.43
C HIS A 64 -15.24 2.34 0.77
N VAL A 65 -14.13 2.82 1.36
CA VAL A 65 -13.47 2.23 2.54
C VAL A 65 -13.59 3.12 3.78
N GLU A 66 -14.15 4.31 3.64
CA GLU A 66 -14.31 5.32 4.68
C GLU A 66 -15.08 4.76 5.87
N LYS A 67 -16.20 4.07 5.59
CA LYS A 67 -17.04 3.47 6.61
C LYS A 67 -16.32 2.34 7.34
N ASP A 68 -15.63 1.46 6.61
CA ASP A 68 -14.93 0.32 7.22
C ASP A 68 -13.78 0.78 8.14
N ILE A 69 -13.09 1.88 7.77
CA ILE A 69 -12.02 2.47 8.59
C ILE A 69 -12.61 3.23 9.79
N ALA A 70 -13.69 3.98 9.59
CA ALA A 70 -14.36 4.72 10.65
C ALA A 70 -14.99 3.80 11.72
N GLU A 71 -15.49 2.63 11.32
CA GLU A 71 -15.98 1.59 12.25
C GLU A 71 -14.88 1.07 13.19
N LYS A 72 -13.61 1.16 12.78
CA LYS A 72 -12.44 0.86 13.63
C LYS A 72 -11.97 2.05 14.47
N GLY A 73 -12.69 3.18 14.42
CA GLY A 73 -12.34 4.40 15.14
C GLY A 73 -11.14 5.15 14.54
N ALA A 74 -10.77 4.87 13.29
CA ALA A 74 -9.66 5.51 12.60
C ALA A 74 -10.14 6.51 11.54
N MET A 75 -9.24 7.39 11.08
CA MET A 75 -9.53 8.40 10.07
C MET A 75 -8.82 8.08 8.75
N LEU A 76 -9.57 8.01 7.65
CA LEU A 76 -9.00 7.91 6.32
C LEU A 76 -8.49 9.29 5.84
N VAL A 77 -7.24 9.33 5.43
CA VAL A 77 -6.60 10.48 4.79
C VAL A 77 -6.27 10.11 3.35
N ARG A 78 -6.55 11.01 2.39
CA ARG A 78 -6.20 10.81 0.99
C ARG A 78 -5.14 11.80 0.54
N PRO A 79 -4.12 11.36 -0.23
CA PRO A 79 -3.22 12.29 -0.87
C PRO A 79 -3.97 13.26 -1.78
N PRO A 80 -3.55 14.54 -1.79
CA PRO A 80 -4.14 15.52 -2.69
C PRO A 80 -3.95 15.09 -4.15
N SER A 81 -4.83 15.56 -5.02
CA SER A 81 -4.70 15.32 -6.46
C SER A 81 -4.78 16.61 -7.22
N VAL A 82 -4.22 16.60 -8.42
CA VAL A 82 -3.97 17.76 -9.28
C VAL A 82 -5.27 18.41 -9.82
N VAL A 83 -6.45 18.03 -9.32
CA VAL A 83 -7.74 18.49 -9.84
C VAL A 83 -8.41 19.37 -8.80
N GLY A 84 -8.23 20.68 -8.94
CA GLY A 84 -8.96 21.70 -8.18
C GLY A 84 -8.19 23.01 -8.02
N THR A 85 -8.63 24.04 -8.75
CA THR A 85 -8.28 25.45 -8.54
C THR A 85 -8.97 25.99 -7.28
N GLU A 86 -8.69 25.41 -6.13
CA GLU A 86 -9.20 25.90 -4.85
C GLU A 86 -8.09 26.66 -4.11
N THR A 87 -8.41 27.88 -3.66
CA THR A 87 -7.50 28.69 -2.83
C THR A 87 -7.42 28.06 -1.45
N PHE A 88 -6.40 27.23 -1.23
CA PHE A 88 -6.12 26.66 0.09
C PHE A 88 -5.70 27.74 1.08
N SER A 89 -6.15 27.63 2.33
CA SER A 89 -5.56 28.41 3.42
C SER A 89 -4.09 27.98 3.61
N LYS A 90 -3.29 28.82 4.27
CA LYS A 90 -1.89 28.46 4.60
C LYS A 90 -1.79 27.16 5.41
N ALA A 91 -2.79 26.88 6.26
CA ALA A 91 -2.85 25.68 7.07
C ALA A 91 -3.16 24.44 6.21
N ASP A 92 -4.15 24.54 5.32
CA ASP A 92 -4.53 23.44 4.42
C ASP A 92 -3.41 23.11 3.43
N ALA A 93 -2.72 24.14 2.92
CA ALA A 93 -1.55 23.96 2.06
C ALA A 93 -0.42 23.20 2.78
N ARG A 94 -0.20 23.48 4.08
CA ARG A 94 0.81 22.79 4.89
C ARG A 94 0.44 21.31 5.11
N LEU A 95 -0.82 21.03 5.47
CA LEU A 95 -1.30 19.66 5.65
C LEU A 95 -1.22 18.86 4.35
N THR A 96 -1.66 19.46 3.25
CA THR A 96 -1.56 18.91 1.89
C THR A 96 -0.12 18.54 1.53
N LYS A 97 0.83 19.43 1.83
CA LYS A 97 2.26 19.19 1.62
C LYS A 97 2.79 18.04 2.48
N GLN A 98 2.34 17.94 3.73
CA GLN A 98 2.72 16.83 4.63
C GLN A 98 2.20 15.49 4.11
N ILE A 99 0.93 15.41 3.71
CA ILE A 99 0.34 14.18 3.17
C ILE A 99 1.06 13.76 1.87
N ALA A 100 1.37 14.73 0.99
CA ALA A 100 2.15 14.45 -0.22
C ALA A 100 3.56 13.92 0.11
N ALA A 101 4.23 14.47 1.13
CA ALA A 101 5.53 13.99 1.58
C ALA A 101 5.44 12.56 2.15
N LEU A 102 4.42 12.26 2.95
CA LEU A 102 4.17 10.90 3.46
C LEU A 102 3.94 9.90 2.33
N ARG A 103 3.21 10.29 1.27
CA ARG A 103 3.00 9.43 0.09
C ARG A 103 4.33 9.03 -0.57
N ILE A 104 5.28 9.95 -0.64
CA ILE A 104 6.62 9.65 -1.20
C ILE A 104 7.30 8.54 -0.39
N HIS A 105 7.11 8.50 0.94
CA HIS A 105 7.68 7.42 1.76
C HIS A 105 7.07 6.05 1.43
N VAL A 106 5.76 5.97 1.19
CA VAL A 106 5.10 4.74 0.72
C VAL A 106 5.69 4.28 -0.63
N GLU A 107 5.87 5.21 -1.57
CA GLU A 107 6.45 4.90 -2.89
C GLU A 107 7.90 4.40 -2.78
N ARG A 108 8.70 4.98 -1.87
CA ARG A 108 10.07 4.52 -1.58
C ARG A 108 10.10 3.14 -0.94
N VAL A 109 9.19 2.83 -0.02
CA VAL A 109 9.04 1.48 0.56
C VAL A 109 8.77 0.46 -0.55
N ILE A 110 7.78 0.73 -1.40
CA ILE A 110 7.46 -0.12 -2.55
C ILE A 110 8.67 -0.25 -3.48
N GLY A 111 9.42 0.84 -3.70
CA GLY A 111 10.67 0.83 -4.45
C GLY A 111 11.71 -0.13 -3.88
N ARG A 112 11.93 -0.12 -2.56
CA ARG A 112 12.85 -1.06 -1.90
C ARG A 112 12.42 -2.51 -2.04
N LEU A 113 11.14 -2.80 -1.87
CA LEU A 113 10.61 -4.16 -2.08
C LEU A 113 10.86 -4.63 -3.51
N ARG A 114 10.74 -3.72 -4.50
CA ARG A 114 11.02 -4.01 -5.91
C ARG A 114 12.50 -4.09 -6.28
N ASN A 115 13.43 -3.76 -5.38
CA ASN A 115 14.86 -4.03 -5.61
C ASN A 115 15.18 -5.53 -5.54
N PHE A 116 14.29 -6.34 -4.96
CA PHE A 116 14.38 -7.79 -5.03
C PHE A 116 13.80 -8.25 -6.37
N ASN A 117 14.63 -8.83 -7.23
CA ASN A 117 14.25 -9.23 -8.60
C ASN A 117 12.95 -10.04 -8.65
N ILE A 118 12.69 -10.86 -7.65
CA ILE A 118 11.48 -11.70 -7.56
C ILE A 118 10.16 -10.91 -7.39
N LEU A 119 10.23 -9.65 -6.95
CA LEU A 119 9.08 -8.73 -6.82
C LEU A 119 9.08 -7.63 -7.89
N THR A 120 10.00 -7.69 -8.85
CA THR A 120 10.03 -6.70 -9.94
C THR A 120 8.80 -6.81 -10.84
N PRO A 121 8.34 -5.69 -11.43
CA PRO A 121 7.27 -5.73 -12.42
C PRO A 121 7.64 -6.66 -13.59
N HIS A 122 6.66 -7.45 -14.05
CA HIS A 122 6.82 -8.37 -15.20
C HIS A 122 7.87 -9.48 -15.02
N VAL A 123 8.23 -9.81 -13.78
CA VAL A 123 9.08 -10.97 -13.50
C VAL A 123 8.45 -12.26 -14.04
N CYS A 124 9.26 -13.07 -14.72
CA CYS A 124 8.88 -14.41 -15.14
C CYS A 124 9.09 -15.38 -13.96
N LEU A 125 8.01 -15.69 -13.24
CA LEU A 125 8.04 -16.67 -12.16
C LEU A 125 7.79 -18.08 -12.71
N ASP A 126 8.63 -19.03 -12.31
CA ASP A 126 8.33 -20.45 -12.50
C ASP A 126 7.04 -20.78 -11.72
N ASN A 127 6.15 -21.55 -12.34
CA ASN A 127 4.89 -21.99 -11.71
C ASN A 127 5.12 -22.71 -10.38
N LYS A 128 6.27 -23.37 -10.19
CA LYS A 128 6.67 -24.03 -8.94
C LYS A 128 6.92 -23.05 -7.79
N LEU A 129 7.27 -21.80 -8.10
CA LEU A 129 7.49 -20.75 -7.10
C LEU A 129 6.21 -20.02 -6.71
N VAL A 130 5.14 -20.10 -7.51
CA VAL A 130 3.86 -19.43 -7.24
C VAL A 130 3.32 -19.73 -5.83
N PRO A 131 3.32 -20.99 -5.33
CA PRO A 131 2.88 -21.29 -3.97
C PRO A 131 3.76 -20.67 -2.87
N LEU A 132 4.98 -20.26 -3.19
CA LEU A 132 5.95 -19.70 -2.25
C LEU A 132 5.95 -18.16 -2.24
N VAL A 133 5.28 -17.50 -3.18
CA VAL A 133 5.38 -16.03 -3.35
C VAL A 133 4.91 -15.28 -2.11
N ASP A 134 3.91 -15.79 -1.39
CA ASP A 134 3.46 -15.18 -0.14
C ASP A 134 4.54 -15.20 0.95
N ALA A 135 5.21 -16.34 1.12
CA ALA A 135 6.32 -16.46 2.06
C ALA A 135 7.51 -15.58 1.64
N ILE A 136 7.83 -15.59 0.35
CA ILE A 136 8.89 -14.75 -0.23
C ILE A 136 8.61 -13.28 0.01
N THR A 137 7.37 -12.82 -0.23
CA THR A 137 6.97 -11.42 -0.04
C THR A 137 7.08 -11.02 1.43
N LYS A 138 6.66 -11.89 2.35
CA LYS A 138 6.83 -11.67 3.81
C LYS A 138 8.31 -11.54 4.19
N VAL A 139 9.17 -12.43 3.70
CA VAL A 139 10.62 -12.38 3.96
C VAL A 139 11.24 -11.11 3.38
N VAL A 140 10.86 -10.71 2.16
CA VAL A 140 11.36 -9.48 1.54
C VAL A 140 10.95 -8.23 2.33
N CYS A 141 9.71 -8.18 2.83
CA CYS A 141 9.28 -7.10 3.73
C CYS A 141 10.12 -7.06 5.02
N ALA A 142 10.38 -8.21 5.65
CA ALA A 142 11.22 -8.29 6.84
C ALA A 142 12.67 -7.85 6.57
N LEU A 143 13.28 -8.31 5.47
CA LEU A 143 14.61 -7.89 5.05
C LEU A 143 14.68 -6.39 4.76
N THR A 144 13.63 -5.82 4.17
CA THR A 144 13.55 -4.37 3.89
C THR A 144 13.52 -3.55 5.17
N ASN A 145 12.86 -4.05 6.23
CA ASN A 145 12.85 -3.40 7.54
C ASN A 145 14.22 -3.42 8.25
N LEU A 146 15.09 -4.39 7.91
CA LEU A 146 16.45 -4.49 8.48
C LEU A 146 17.48 -3.63 7.75
N GLN A 147 17.12 -3.01 6.63
CA GLN A 147 18.01 -2.11 5.90
C GLN A 147 18.13 -0.76 6.63
N SER A 148 19.12 0.05 6.24
CA SER A 148 19.28 1.41 6.77
C SER A 148 17.97 2.22 6.68
N PRO A 149 17.71 3.13 7.64
CA PRO A 149 16.49 3.93 7.66
C PRO A 149 16.17 4.56 6.30
N LEU A 150 14.91 4.47 5.92
CA LEU A 150 14.40 4.93 4.61
C LEU A 150 14.15 6.44 4.59
N ILE A 151 14.00 7.01 5.78
CA ILE A 151 13.81 8.43 6.06
C ILE A 151 14.96 8.84 6.97
N LYS A 152 15.58 9.98 6.64
CA LYS A 152 16.66 10.60 7.42
C LYS A 152 16.08 11.77 8.21
#